data_AF-A0A1G7NYI4-F1
#
_entry.id   AF-A0A1G7NYI4-F1
#
_cell.length_a   1.000
_cell.length_b   1.000
_cell.length_c   1.000
_cell.angle_alpha   90.00
_cell.angle_beta   90.00
_cell.angle_gamma   90.00
#
_symmetry.space_group_name_H-M   'P 1'
#
loop_
_entity.id
_entity.type
_entity.pdbx_description
1 polymer ?
#
loop_
_entity_poly.entity_id
_entity_poly.type
_entity_poly.pdbx_seq_one_letter_code
_entity_poly.pdbx_strand_id
1 'polypeptide(L)' 'MEQVIPTEAGETKQALPITDSPEAAKTTTPEQRPGLVLDNIAARMMQTRRDIDAYNRGEMTKAELEALGIKLF' A
#
# COMPACT_ATOMS: atom_id res chain seq x y z
N MET A 1 -23.63 -11.00 -51.54
CA MET A 1 -23.56 -10.94 -50.06
C MET A 1 -23.20 -12.32 -49.61
N GLU A 2 -21.95 -12.53 -49.20
CA GLU A 2 -21.52 -13.77 -48.55
C GLU A 2 -20.71 -13.36 -47.31
N GLN A 3 -21.15 -13.87 -46.15
CA GLN A 3 -20.48 -13.71 -44.87
C GLN A 3 -19.20 -14.54 -44.87
N VAL A 4 -18.11 -13.93 -44.43
CA VAL A 4 -16.89 -14.64 -44.07
C VAL A 4 -16.76 -14.50 -42.55
N ILE A 5 -17.02 -15.59 -41.83
CA ILE A 5 -16.78 -15.69 -40.38
C ILE A 5 -15.33 -16.18 -40.22
N PRO A 6 -14.43 -15.44 -39.56
CA PRO A 6 -13.17 -16.01 -39.12
C PRO A 6 -13.36 -16.79 -37.82
N THR A 7 -13.07 -18.09 -37.89
CA THR A 7 -12.87 -18.99 -36.76
C THR A 7 -11.47 -18.77 -36.18
N GLU A 8 -11.41 -18.30 -34.94
CA GLU A 8 -10.26 -18.40 -34.03
C GLU A 8 -10.84 -18.61 -32.63
N ALA A 9 -10.32 -19.41 -31.70
CA ALA A 9 -9.38 -20.51 -31.71
C ALA A 9 -9.54 -21.19 -30.34
N GLY A 10 -9.29 -22.50 -30.27
CA GLY A 10 -8.67 -23.12 -29.10
C GLY A 10 -9.48 -23.21 -27.80
N GLU A 11 -10.29 -24.26 -27.72
CA GLU A 11 -10.77 -24.87 -26.49
C GLU A 11 -9.61 -25.58 -25.75
N THR A 12 -9.27 -25.19 -24.52
CA THR A 12 -8.60 -26.10 -23.57
C THR A 12 -9.36 -26.13 -22.26
N LYS A 13 -9.97 -27.28 -22.03
CA LYS A 13 -10.69 -27.69 -20.82
C LYS A 13 -9.73 -27.79 -19.64
N GLN A 14 -10.09 -27.17 -18.52
CA GLN A 14 -9.77 -27.74 -17.21
C GLN A 14 -10.86 -27.33 -16.22
N ALA A 15 -11.82 -28.22 -16.03
CA ALA A 15 -12.77 -28.16 -14.94
C ALA A 15 -12.04 -28.42 -13.62
N LEU A 16 -12.36 -27.67 -12.56
CA LEU A 16 -12.27 -28.01 -11.13
C LEU A 16 -12.92 -26.85 -10.31
N PRO A 17 -13.35 -27.09 -9.05
CA PRO A 17 -14.76 -27.15 -8.66
C PRO A 17 -15.37 -25.81 -8.22
N ILE A 18 -16.68 -25.72 -8.37
CA ILE A 18 -17.56 -24.73 -7.71
C ILE A 18 -17.40 -24.87 -6.19
N THR A 19 -16.57 -24.03 -5.58
CA THR A 19 -16.64 -23.74 -4.15
C THR A 19 -17.61 -22.59 -3.94
N ASP A 20 -18.77 -22.94 -3.38
CA ASP A 20 -19.74 -22.04 -2.76
C ASP A 20 -19.05 -21.19 -1.68
N SER A 21 -18.99 -19.86 -1.85
CA SER A 21 -18.88 -18.83 -0.79
C SER A 21 -18.32 -17.49 -1.32
N PRO A 22 -18.66 -16.38 -0.65
CA PRO A 22 -19.94 -15.70 -0.69
C PRO A 22 -19.83 -14.44 -1.56
N GLU A 23 -20.97 -13.88 -1.94
CA GLU A 23 -21.18 -12.47 -2.30
C GLU A 23 -19.90 -11.62 -2.41
N ALA A 24 -19.44 -11.41 -3.65
CA ALA A 24 -18.45 -10.39 -3.96
C ALA A 24 -19.04 -9.04 -3.56
N ALA A 25 -18.88 -8.68 -2.29
CA ALA A 25 -19.01 -7.32 -1.82
C ALA A 25 -18.12 -6.50 -2.75
N LYS A 26 -18.75 -5.70 -3.62
CA LYS A 26 -18.10 -4.63 -4.35
C LYS A 26 -17.51 -3.68 -3.31
N THR A 27 -16.35 -4.02 -2.79
CA THR A 27 -15.44 -3.06 -2.20
C THR A 27 -14.97 -2.22 -3.38
N THR A 28 -15.71 -1.14 -3.62
CA THR A 28 -15.16 0.06 -4.25
C THR A 28 -13.85 0.33 -3.51
N THR A 29 -12.73 -0.08 -4.09
CA THR A 29 -11.42 0.33 -3.61
C THR A 29 -11.46 1.84 -3.75
N PRO A 30 -11.44 2.63 -2.66
CA PRO A 30 -11.26 4.05 -2.82
C PRO A 30 -9.91 4.17 -3.52
N GLU A 31 -9.86 4.86 -4.66
CA GLU A 31 -8.59 5.37 -5.16
C GLU A 31 -8.00 6.19 -4.01
N GLN A 32 -7.10 5.57 -3.23
CA GLN A 32 -6.32 6.26 -2.23
C GLN A 32 -5.34 7.13 -3.01
N ARG A 33 -5.84 8.29 -3.46
CA ARG A 33 -4.97 9.44 -3.66
C ARG A 33 -4.23 9.57 -2.33
N PRO A 34 -2.88 9.57 -2.30
CA PRO A 34 -2.13 9.84 -1.08
C PRO A 34 -2.34 11.32 -0.76
N GLY A 35 -3.53 11.65 -0.28
CA GLY A 35 -3.81 12.91 0.33
C GLY A 35 -2.85 13.04 1.50
N LEU A 36 -2.35 14.25 1.71
CA LEU A 36 -1.82 14.67 2.99
C LEU A 36 -2.95 14.56 4.02
N VAL A 37 -3.25 13.34 4.45
CA VAL A 37 -4.15 13.08 5.56
C VAL A 37 -3.40 13.63 6.76
N LEU A 38 -3.98 14.63 7.43
CA LEU A 38 -3.35 15.31 8.56
C LEU A 38 -2.83 14.31 9.61
N ASP A 39 -3.48 13.15 9.73
CA ASP A 39 -3.06 12.04 10.57
C ASP A 39 -1.66 11.51 10.22
N ASN A 40 -1.31 11.40 8.93
CA ASN A 40 0.03 10.98 8.49
C ASN A 40 1.09 12.01 8.85
N ILE A 41 0.75 13.30 8.76
CA ILE A 41 1.66 14.39 9.15
C ILE A 41 1.85 14.35 10.67
N ALA A 42 0.76 14.24 11.43
CA ALA A 42 0.78 14.17 12.88
C ALA A 42 1.59 12.95 13.36
N ALA A 43 1.37 11.78 12.76
CA ALA A 43 2.13 10.56 13.05
C ALA A 43 3.63 10.77 12.81
N ARG A 44 4.01 11.39 11.68
CA ARG A 44 5.40 11.71 11.36
C ARG A 44 6.02 12.65 12.39
N MET A 45 5.30 13.70 12.79
CA MET A 45 5.78 14.66 13.81
C MET A 45 5.95 14.00 15.18
N MET A 46 5.01 13.15 15.59
CA MET A 46 5.11 12.39 16.85
C MET A 46 6.30 11.44 16.83
N GLN A 47 6.54 10.76 15.71
CA GLN A 47 7.68 9.87 15.54
C GLN A 47 8.99 10.64 15.66
N THR A 48 9.16 11.73 14.90
CA THR A 48 10.33 12.60 14.99
C THR A 48 10.60 13.08 16.42
N ARG A 49 9.55 13.43 17.17
CA ARG A 49 9.70 13.81 18.58
C ARG A 49 10.23 12.67 19.45
N ARG A 50 9.72 11.45 19.29
CA ARG A 50 10.21 10.27 20.01
C ARG A 50 11.67 9.98 19.70
N ASP A 51 12.05 10.10 18.43
CA ASP A 51 13.42 9.87 17.97
C ASP A 51 14.39 10.91 18.59
N ILE A 52 13.98 12.18 18.63
CA ILE A 52 14.75 13.24 19.32
C ILE A 52 14.85 12.96 20.82
N ASP A 53 13.76 12.53 21.46
CA ASP A 53 13.76 12.22 22.89
C ASP A 53 14.66 11.01 23.20
N ALA A 54 14.67 9.99 22.34
CA ALA A 54 15.57 8.84 22.47
C ALA A 54 17.05 9.25 22.33
N TYR A 55 17.36 10.13 21.38
CA TYR A 55 18.69 10.73 21.26
C TYR A 55 19.08 11.51 22.52
N ASN A 56 18.19 12.35 23.05
CA ASN A 56 18.46 13.14 24.26
C ASN A 56 18.66 12.28 25.51
N ARG A 57 18.02 11.10 25.57
CA ARG A 57 18.24 10.11 26.64
C ARG A 57 19.53 9.28 26.44
N GLY A 58 20.20 9.39 25.29
CA GLY A 58 21.38 8.60 24.93
C GLY A 58 21.05 7.17 24.49
N GLU A 59 19.78 6.87 24.21
CA GLU A 59 19.32 5.56 23.70
C GLU A 59 19.59 5.40 22.20
N MET A 60 19.83 6.51 21.51
CA MET A 60 20.15 6.54 20.08
C MET A 60 21.35 7.46 19.83
N THR A 61 22.24 7.05 18.95
CA THR A 61 23.43 7.82 18.59
C THR A 61 23.09 8.96 17.63
N LYS A 62 24.00 9.94 17.52
CA LYS A 62 23.87 11.03 16.55
C LYS A 62 23.79 10.51 15.11
N ALA A 63 24.59 9.50 14.76
CA ALA A 63 24.61 8.91 13.43
C ALA A 63 23.28 8.24 13.07
N GLU A 64 22.65 7.55 14.03
CA GLU A 64 21.33 6.95 13.85
C GLU A 64 20.23 8.01 13.69
N LEU A 65 20.26 9.08 14.49
CA LEU A 65 19.33 10.20 14.35
C LEU A 65 19.45 10.89 12.97
N GLU A 66 20.69 11.11 12.52
CA GLU A 66 20.96 11.71 11.20
C GLU A 66 20.52 10.78 10.05
N ALA A 67 20.66 9.46 10.20
CA ALA A 67 20.19 8.48 9.23
C ALA A 67 18.65 8.49 9.07
N LEU A 68 17.91 8.89 10.11
CA LEU A 68 16.46 9.13 10.05
C LEU A 68 16.10 10.46 9.34
N GLY A 69 17.10 11.24 8.91
CA GLY A 69 16.93 12.52 8.24
C GLY A 69 16.59 13.67 9.20
N ILE A 70 16.73 13.46 10.51
CA ILE A 70 16.45 14.47 11.53
C ILE A 70 17.72 15.29 11.77
N LYS A 71 17.63 16.61 11.55
CA LYS A 71 18.72 17.56 11.82
C LYS A 71 18.45 18.30 13.12
N LEU A 72 19.42 18.27 14.03
CA LEU A 72 19.45 19.11 15.23
C LEU A 72 20.12 20.43 14.85
N PHE A 73 19.41 21.55 15.02
CA PHE A 73 19.91 22.90 14.74
C PHE A 73 20.37 23.58 16.02
#